data_AF-A0A1H0VM80-F1
#
_entry.id   AF-A0A1H0VM80-F1
#
_cell.length_a   1.000
_cell.length_b   1.000
_cell.length_c   1.000
_cell.angle_alpha   90.00
_cell.angle_beta   90.00
_cell.angle_gamma   90.00
#
_symmetry.space_group_name_H-M   'P 1'
#
loop_
_entity.id
_entity.type
_entity.pdbx_description
1 polymer ?
#
loop_
_entity_poly.entity_id
_entity_poly.type
_entity_poly.pdbx_seq_one_letter_code
_entity_poly.pdbx_strand_id
1 'polypeptide(L)'
;MVSEAVSLEDRLADAARVGELLDVSDETDREIPATAIRKLLFGSVTESIDPRGVRLRGAHITGKLDLTDVRAAVPLALHQCEFDESIEATRAQLPHLDLSGTRFPYLEANDLVCEHDIRLRGIRCEWLSLVDVNITGDLVLSGTRLDTSGMSSLTLVGSIIGGDLTLGEGFTAGSDSRLGALRLLGTSITGQL
;
A
#
# COMPACT_ATOMS: atom_id res chain seq x y z
N MET A 1 25.88 10.34 30.15
CA MET A 1 25.13 9.21 29.58
C MET A 1 24.07 9.81 28.69
N VAL A 2 24.36 9.90 27.39
CA VAL A 2 23.36 10.33 26.41
C VAL A 2 22.44 9.13 26.23
N SER A 3 21.17 9.27 26.57
CA SER A 3 20.14 8.30 26.17
C SER A 3 20.23 8.18 24.65
N GLU A 4 20.66 7.05 24.11
CA GLU A 4 20.41 6.75 22.70
C GLU A 4 18.89 6.81 22.53
N ALA A 5 18.41 7.80 21.79
CA ALA A 5 17.00 7.85 21.43
C ALA A 5 16.70 6.57 20.65
N VAL A 6 15.73 5.80 21.12
CA VAL A 6 15.30 4.58 20.42
C VAL A 6 14.87 4.98 19.02
N SER A 7 15.44 4.34 18.00
CA SER A 7 15.16 4.68 16.61
C SER A 7 13.68 4.44 16.27
N LEU A 8 13.15 5.17 15.29
CA LEU A 8 11.78 4.92 14.81
C LEU A 8 11.61 3.52 14.23
N GLU A 9 12.68 2.94 13.69
CA GLU A 9 12.71 1.56 13.19
C GLU A 9 12.49 0.56 14.33
N ASP A 10 13.16 0.75 15.46
CA ASP A 10 13.00 -0.10 16.64
C ASP A 10 11.60 0.05 17.25
N ARG A 11 11.11 1.29 17.34
CA ARG A 11 9.73 1.57 17.80
C ARG A 11 8.68 0.94 16.89
N LEU A 12 8.90 0.95 15.57
CA LEU A 12 8.00 0.31 14.62
C LEU A 12 8.03 -1.20 14.79
N ALA A 13 9.21 -1.79 14.99
CA ALA A 13 9.36 -3.21 15.26
C ALA A 13 8.67 -3.61 16.57
N ASP A 14 8.83 -2.83 17.64
CA ASP A 14 8.19 -3.07 18.92
C ASP A 14 6.66 -2.98 18.83
N ALA A 15 6.13 -1.94 18.19
CA ALA A 15 4.69 -1.79 17.95
C ALA A 15 4.12 -2.97 17.16
N ALA A 16 4.82 -3.41 16.11
CA ALA A 16 4.40 -4.57 15.31
C ALA A 16 4.36 -5.86 16.14
N ARG A 17 5.32 -6.09 17.05
CA ARG A 17 5.34 -7.28 17.93
C ARG A 17 4.14 -7.38 18.87
N VAL A 18 3.56 -6.25 19.25
CA VAL A 18 2.38 -6.20 20.14
C VAL A 18 1.08 -5.83 19.41
N GLY A 19 1.14 -5.67 18.08
CA GLY A 19 -0.03 -5.37 17.25
C GLY A 19 -0.61 -3.98 17.50
N GLU A 20 0.24 -3.03 17.90
CA GLU A 20 -0.12 -1.63 18.13
C GLU A 20 0.19 -0.77 16.91
N LEU A 21 -0.52 0.37 16.82
CA LEU A 21 -0.24 1.40 15.84
C LEU A 21 0.94 2.24 16.33
N LEU A 22 2.01 2.33 15.55
CA LEU A 22 2.98 3.40 15.71
C LEU A 22 2.46 4.66 15.02
N ASP A 23 2.19 5.70 15.79
CA ASP A 23 1.70 6.98 15.30
C ASP A 23 2.71 8.08 15.57
N VAL A 24 3.29 8.61 14.50
CA VAL A 24 4.33 9.66 14.56
C VAL A 24 3.83 10.98 13.98
N SER A 25 2.51 11.15 13.85
CA SER A 25 1.89 12.32 13.21
C SER A 25 2.24 13.64 13.88
N ASP A 26 2.44 13.61 15.20
CA ASP A 26 2.75 14.78 16.03
C ASP A 26 4.27 14.95 16.28
N GLU A 27 5.10 14.09 15.67
CA GLU A 27 6.56 14.09 15.86
C GLU A 27 7.26 14.95 14.79
N THR A 28 8.35 15.60 15.20
CA THR A 28 9.17 16.41 14.29
C THR A 28 10.06 15.56 13.39
N ASP A 29 10.62 14.49 13.97
CA ASP A 29 11.37 13.46 13.24
C ASP A 29 10.44 12.26 13.06
N ARG A 30 10.21 11.92 11.81
CA ARG A 30 9.23 10.92 11.38
C ARG A 30 9.73 10.12 10.19
N GLU A 31 11.04 10.16 9.95
CA GLU A 31 11.71 9.44 8.87
C GLU A 31 11.86 7.95 9.24
N ILE A 32 11.35 7.09 8.36
CA ILE A 32 11.52 5.63 8.49
C ILE A 32 11.98 5.09 7.13
N PRO A 33 13.13 4.41 7.05
CA PRO A 33 13.54 3.75 5.82
C PRO A 33 12.54 2.67 5.42
N ALA A 34 12.15 2.63 4.15
CA ALA A 34 11.27 1.61 3.59
C ALA A 34 11.78 0.18 3.84
N THR A 35 13.11 0.02 3.95
CA THR A 35 13.73 -1.27 4.29
C THR A 35 13.37 -1.78 5.68
N ALA A 36 13.04 -0.91 6.64
CA ALA A 36 12.55 -1.30 7.96
C ALA A 36 11.16 -1.97 7.85
N ILE A 37 10.26 -1.39 7.05
CA ILE A 37 8.93 -1.97 6.76
C ILE A 37 9.10 -3.32 6.05
N ARG A 38 9.92 -3.39 4.99
CA ARG A 38 10.17 -4.65 4.26
C ARG A 38 10.68 -5.76 5.18
N LYS A 39 11.65 -5.44 6.07
CA LYS A 39 12.22 -6.41 7.02
C LYS A 39 11.17 -6.98 7.98
N LEU A 40 10.20 -6.19 8.40
CA LEU A 40 9.11 -6.67 9.26
C LEU A 40 8.17 -7.62 8.51
N LEU A 41 7.96 -7.41 7.21
CA LEU A 41 7.08 -8.26 6.39
C LEU A 41 7.78 -9.51 5.83
N PHE A 42 9.10 -9.64 5.97
CA PHE A 42 9.90 -10.69 5.34
C PHE A 42 10.80 -11.44 6.33
N GLY A 43 10.81 -12.77 6.24
CA GLY A 43 11.75 -13.64 6.98
C GLY A 43 11.32 -13.99 8.41
N SER A 44 12.28 -14.45 9.23
CA SER A 44 12.09 -14.91 10.62
C SER A 44 11.54 -13.85 11.58
N VAL A 45 11.55 -12.58 11.16
CA VAL A 45 11.01 -11.46 11.94
C VAL A 45 9.49 -11.57 12.05
N THR A 46 8.81 -12.07 11.00
CA THR A 46 7.34 -12.20 10.96
C THR A 46 6.79 -13.16 12.00
N GLU A 47 7.54 -14.19 12.41
CA GLU A 47 7.13 -15.17 13.44
C GLU A 47 6.96 -14.54 14.83
N SER A 48 7.53 -13.35 15.03
CA SER A 48 7.44 -12.58 16.27
C SER A 48 6.48 -11.39 16.20
N ILE A 49 5.82 -11.19 15.06
CA ILE A 49 4.88 -10.08 14.84
C ILE A 49 3.46 -10.52 15.21
N ASP A 50 2.73 -9.64 15.88
CA ASP A 50 1.33 -9.88 16.19
C ASP A 50 0.50 -10.02 14.89
N PRO A 51 -0.53 -10.88 14.84
CA PRO A 51 -1.37 -11.05 13.64
C PRO A 51 -2.02 -9.77 13.10
N ARG A 52 -2.12 -8.70 13.89
CA ARG A 52 -2.56 -7.37 13.42
C ARG A 52 -1.57 -6.69 12.46
N GLY A 53 -0.34 -7.20 12.39
CA GLY A 53 0.70 -6.81 11.44
C GLY A 53 1.34 -5.45 11.67
N VAL A 54 1.93 -4.90 10.62
CA VAL A 54 2.68 -3.65 10.66
C VAL A 54 1.71 -2.49 10.46
N ARG A 55 1.62 -1.60 11.45
CA ARG A 55 0.67 -0.48 11.48
C ARG A 55 1.40 0.81 11.80
N LEU A 56 1.39 1.75 10.85
CA LEU A 56 2.12 3.01 10.94
C LEU A 56 1.26 4.17 10.46
N ARG A 57 1.29 5.29 11.19
CA ARG A 57 0.59 6.53 10.81
C ARG A 57 1.50 7.75 10.83
N GLY A 58 1.37 8.61 9.81
CA GLY A 58 1.98 9.94 9.78
C GLY A 58 3.47 9.99 9.45
N ALA A 59 4.08 8.86 9.10
CA ALA A 59 5.51 8.74 8.83
C ALA A 59 5.91 9.25 7.45
N HIS A 60 7.16 9.72 7.34
CA HIS A 60 7.84 10.00 6.09
C HIS A 60 8.75 8.80 5.76
N ILE A 61 8.42 8.09 4.69
CA ILE A 61 9.11 6.88 4.29
C ILE A 61 10.18 7.22 3.25
N THR A 62 11.43 6.94 3.61
CA THR A 62 12.59 7.18 2.76
C THR A 62 12.98 5.91 2.01
N GLY A 63 13.41 6.05 0.76
CA GLY A 63 13.73 4.90 -0.08
C GLY A 63 12.49 4.23 -0.70
N LYS A 64 12.74 3.42 -1.74
CA LYS A 64 11.71 2.60 -2.38
C LYS A 64 11.21 1.47 -1.46
N LEU A 65 9.89 1.35 -1.28
CA LEU A 65 9.30 0.18 -0.64
C LEU A 65 9.10 -0.93 -1.66
N ASP A 66 10.16 -1.70 -1.83
CA ASP A 66 10.13 -2.93 -2.60
C ASP A 66 9.54 -4.05 -1.72
N LEU A 67 8.46 -4.67 -2.18
CA LEU A 67 7.81 -5.88 -1.67
C LEU A 67 7.74 -6.96 -2.76
N THR A 68 8.48 -6.80 -3.86
CA THR A 68 8.53 -7.75 -4.97
C THR A 68 8.87 -9.14 -4.46
N ASP A 69 8.06 -10.11 -4.84
CA ASP A 69 8.15 -11.53 -4.44
C ASP A 69 8.03 -11.79 -2.91
N VAL A 70 7.69 -10.79 -2.10
CA VAL A 70 7.49 -10.95 -0.65
C VAL A 70 6.19 -11.70 -0.39
N ARG A 71 6.26 -12.73 0.46
CA ARG A 71 5.10 -13.42 1.04
C ARG A 71 4.99 -13.03 2.51
N ALA A 72 4.15 -12.06 2.81
CA ALA A 72 3.95 -11.60 4.19
C ALA A 72 2.95 -12.51 4.90
N ALA A 73 3.25 -12.89 6.14
CA ALA A 73 2.33 -13.63 7.00
C ALA A 73 1.32 -12.71 7.72
N VAL A 74 1.57 -11.40 7.71
CA VAL A 74 0.83 -10.38 8.47
C VAL A 74 0.49 -9.20 7.57
N PRO A 75 -0.59 -8.45 7.87
CA PRO A 75 -1.03 -7.34 7.03
C PRO A 75 -0.13 -6.10 7.15
N LEU A 76 -0.24 -5.20 6.17
CA LEU A 76 0.44 -3.90 6.14
C LEU A 76 -0.57 -2.76 6.10
N ALA A 77 -0.48 -1.85 7.06
CA ALA A 77 -1.31 -0.66 7.18
C ALA A 77 -0.45 0.60 7.35
N LEU A 78 -0.35 1.41 6.30
CA LEU A 78 0.39 2.68 6.26
C LEU A 78 -0.60 3.83 6.03
N HIS A 79 -0.89 4.58 7.07
CA HIS A 79 -1.96 5.57 7.07
C HIS A 79 -1.39 6.98 7.08
N GLN A 80 -1.85 7.84 6.17
CA GLN A 80 -1.43 9.24 6.14
C GLN A 80 0.10 9.41 6.09
N CYS A 81 0.81 8.47 5.47
CA CYS A 81 2.25 8.53 5.30
C CYS A 81 2.63 9.28 4.00
N GLU A 82 3.89 9.65 3.88
CA GLU A 82 4.45 10.29 2.68
C GLU A 82 5.68 9.50 2.23
N PHE A 83 5.82 9.23 0.93
CA PHE A 83 6.96 8.52 0.37
C PHE A 83 7.74 9.41 -0.59
N ASP A 84 9.07 9.34 -0.49
CA ASP A 84 9.97 9.96 -1.48
C ASP A 84 10.00 9.17 -2.80
N GLU A 85 9.88 7.85 -2.70
CA GLU A 85 10.03 6.91 -3.81
C GLU A 85 8.84 5.96 -3.91
N SER A 86 8.80 5.15 -4.97
CA SER A 86 7.66 4.30 -5.30
C SER A 86 7.45 3.13 -4.33
N ILE A 87 6.26 2.54 -4.45
CA ILE A 87 5.92 1.26 -3.81
C ILE A 87 5.83 0.21 -4.92
N GLU A 88 6.61 -0.87 -4.79
CA GLU A 88 6.57 -2.02 -5.69
C GLU A 88 6.09 -3.24 -4.91
N ALA A 89 5.02 -3.89 -5.34
CA ALA A 89 4.45 -5.09 -4.74
C ALA A 89 4.18 -6.16 -5.80
N THR A 90 4.96 -6.15 -6.88
CA THR A 90 4.83 -7.11 -7.98
C THR A 90 5.04 -8.54 -7.48
N ARG A 91 4.11 -9.45 -7.79
CA ARG A 91 4.08 -10.85 -7.31
C ARG A 91 4.14 -11.01 -5.78
N ALA A 92 3.84 -9.95 -5.02
CA ALA A 92 3.76 -10.06 -3.57
C ALA A 92 2.52 -10.87 -3.15
N GLN A 93 2.52 -11.34 -1.91
CA GLN A 93 1.36 -11.98 -1.29
C GLN A 93 1.16 -11.38 0.09
N LEU A 94 0.00 -10.76 0.31
CA LEU A 94 -0.31 -10.02 1.52
C LEU A 94 -1.68 -10.45 2.06
N PRO A 95 -1.85 -10.59 3.38
CA PRO A 95 -3.18 -10.80 3.96
C PRO A 95 -4.10 -9.61 3.72
N HIS A 96 -3.57 -8.38 3.87
CA HIS A 96 -4.30 -7.13 3.68
C HIS A 96 -3.30 -5.99 3.42
N LEU A 97 -3.68 -5.04 2.56
CA LEU A 97 -2.92 -3.83 2.27
C LEU A 97 -3.81 -2.59 2.44
N ASP A 98 -3.42 -1.67 3.33
CA ASP A 98 -4.08 -0.39 3.53
C ASP A 98 -3.07 0.75 3.42
N LEU A 99 -3.25 1.60 2.41
CA LEU A 99 -2.43 2.81 2.18
C LEU A 99 -3.25 4.09 2.38
N SER A 100 -4.35 4.04 3.13
CA SER A 100 -5.32 5.14 3.19
C SER A 100 -4.70 6.48 3.62
N GLY A 101 -4.98 7.52 2.84
CA GLY A 101 -4.49 8.88 3.04
C GLY A 101 -3.01 9.09 2.70
N THR A 102 -2.31 8.06 2.24
CA THR A 102 -0.87 8.11 1.94
C THR A 102 -0.58 8.77 0.59
N ARG A 103 0.57 9.44 0.50
CA ARG A 103 1.08 10.07 -0.72
C ARG A 103 2.34 9.37 -1.16
N PHE A 104 2.42 9.00 -2.44
CA PHE A 104 3.57 8.32 -3.02
C PHE A 104 3.62 8.57 -4.54
N PRO A 105 4.76 8.39 -5.22
CA PRO A 105 4.85 8.60 -6.66
C PRO A 105 3.94 7.65 -7.46
N TYR A 106 4.05 6.35 -7.24
CA TYR A 106 3.21 5.34 -7.89
C TYR A 106 3.22 4.01 -7.13
N LEU A 107 2.25 3.14 -7.45
CA LEU A 107 2.20 1.76 -6.99
C LEU A 107 2.19 0.81 -8.20
N GLU A 108 3.18 -0.07 -8.25
CA GLU A 108 3.19 -1.20 -9.17
C GLU A 108 2.99 -2.50 -8.39
N ALA A 109 1.83 -3.13 -8.50
CA ALA A 109 1.48 -4.37 -7.82
C ALA A 109 0.90 -5.39 -8.80
N ASN A 110 1.59 -5.56 -9.92
CA ASN A 110 1.21 -6.56 -10.92
C ASN A 110 1.37 -7.97 -10.33
N ASP A 111 0.45 -8.88 -10.62
CA ASP A 111 0.42 -10.24 -10.06
C ASP A 111 0.35 -10.33 -8.52
N LEU A 112 0.01 -9.23 -7.82
CA LEU A 112 -0.18 -9.26 -6.36
C LEU A 112 -1.35 -10.18 -6.00
N VAL A 113 -1.20 -10.96 -4.94
CA VAL A 113 -2.30 -11.70 -4.31
C VAL A 113 -2.62 -11.07 -2.96
N CYS A 114 -3.86 -10.64 -2.76
CA CYS A 114 -4.36 -10.13 -1.50
C CYS A 114 -5.50 -11.01 -0.96
N GLU A 115 -5.32 -11.57 0.23
CA GLU A 115 -6.28 -12.52 0.81
C GLU A 115 -7.57 -11.85 1.33
N HIS A 116 -7.50 -10.56 1.65
CA HIS A 116 -8.63 -9.74 2.06
C HIS A 116 -8.72 -8.53 1.12
N ASP A 117 -8.77 -7.33 1.68
CA ASP A 117 -9.04 -6.11 0.91
C ASP A 117 -7.75 -5.38 0.53
N ILE A 118 -7.82 -4.56 -0.51
CA ILE A 118 -6.86 -3.49 -0.77
C ILE A 118 -7.58 -2.15 -0.58
N ARG A 119 -7.11 -1.37 0.41
CA ARG A 119 -7.69 -0.06 0.76
C ARG A 119 -6.74 1.06 0.35
N LEU A 120 -7.16 1.85 -0.62
CA LEU A 120 -6.42 2.98 -1.19
C LEU A 120 -7.19 4.29 -1.02
N ARG A 121 -7.96 4.43 0.07
CA ARG A 121 -8.84 5.59 0.27
C ARG A 121 -8.04 6.88 0.38
N GLY A 122 -8.44 7.93 -0.34
CA GLY A 122 -7.84 9.26 -0.17
C GLY A 122 -6.36 9.37 -0.53
N ILE A 123 -5.77 8.39 -1.21
CA ILE A 123 -4.37 8.45 -1.63
C ILE A 123 -4.16 9.50 -2.72
N ARG A 124 -2.90 9.89 -2.91
CA ARG A 124 -2.48 10.68 -4.06
C ARG A 124 -1.20 10.10 -4.63
N CYS A 125 -1.24 9.73 -5.91
CA CYS A 125 -0.10 9.24 -6.67
C CYS A 125 -0.34 9.50 -8.16
N GLU A 126 0.66 9.28 -8.99
CA GLU A 126 0.54 9.49 -10.43
C GLU A 126 -0.29 8.38 -11.06
N TRP A 127 0.05 7.12 -10.76
CA TRP A 127 -0.62 5.96 -11.33
C TRP A 127 -0.56 4.72 -10.42
N LEU A 128 -1.52 3.83 -10.66
CA LEU A 128 -1.65 2.52 -10.04
C LEU A 128 -1.66 1.45 -11.14
N SER A 129 -0.73 0.50 -11.06
CA SER A 129 -0.74 -0.70 -11.87
C SER A 129 -1.05 -1.90 -11.00
N LEU A 130 -2.21 -2.51 -11.24
CA LEU A 130 -2.75 -3.67 -10.54
C LEU A 130 -3.05 -4.78 -11.57
N VAL A 131 -2.19 -4.93 -12.59
CA VAL A 131 -2.37 -5.92 -13.67
C VAL A 131 -2.32 -7.32 -13.09
N ASP A 132 -3.25 -8.19 -13.48
CA ASP A 132 -3.34 -9.57 -13.02
C ASP A 132 -3.36 -9.71 -11.47
N VAL A 133 -3.77 -8.65 -10.75
CA VAL A 133 -3.97 -8.72 -9.29
C VAL A 133 -5.13 -9.66 -8.96
N ASN A 134 -4.97 -10.46 -7.91
CA ASN A 134 -6.05 -11.28 -7.35
C ASN A 134 -6.35 -10.84 -5.92
N ILE A 135 -7.54 -10.27 -5.72
CA ILE A 135 -8.02 -9.77 -4.44
C ILE A 135 -9.24 -10.61 -4.08
N THR A 136 -9.18 -11.36 -2.98
CA THR A 136 -10.36 -12.13 -2.51
C THR A 136 -11.47 -11.20 -2.03
N GLY A 137 -11.12 -10.09 -1.38
CA GLY A 137 -12.05 -9.09 -0.87
C GLY A 137 -12.22 -7.89 -1.81
N ASP A 138 -12.35 -6.72 -1.20
CA ASP A 138 -12.68 -5.47 -1.88
C ASP A 138 -11.44 -4.72 -2.38
N LEU A 139 -11.59 -3.98 -3.49
CA LEU A 139 -10.67 -2.93 -3.89
C LEU A 139 -11.34 -1.56 -3.70
N VAL A 140 -10.81 -0.75 -2.78
CA VAL A 140 -11.45 0.50 -2.39
C VAL A 140 -10.59 1.72 -2.74
N LEU A 141 -11.12 2.58 -3.60
CA LEU A 141 -10.46 3.78 -4.15
C LEU A 141 -11.25 5.08 -3.86
N SER A 142 -12.12 5.10 -2.85
CA SER A 142 -12.88 6.32 -2.51
C SER A 142 -11.92 7.48 -2.18
N GLY A 143 -12.12 8.65 -2.81
CA GLY A 143 -11.29 9.83 -2.57
C GLY A 143 -9.88 9.79 -3.16
N THR A 144 -9.50 8.70 -3.83
CA THR A 144 -8.18 8.55 -4.49
C THR A 144 -8.04 9.55 -5.63
N ARG A 145 -6.89 10.23 -5.71
CA ARG A 145 -6.57 11.12 -6.84
C ARG A 145 -5.35 10.62 -7.59
N LEU A 146 -5.54 10.36 -8.88
CA LEU A 146 -4.53 9.89 -9.82
C LEU A 146 -4.39 10.90 -10.95
N ASP A 147 -3.16 11.23 -11.32
CA ASP A 147 -2.88 12.14 -12.43
C ASP A 147 -1.53 11.80 -13.06
N THR A 148 -1.53 11.42 -14.33
CA THR A 148 -0.32 11.02 -15.06
C THR A 148 -0.43 11.41 -16.53
N SER A 149 0.70 11.45 -17.24
CA SER A 149 0.76 11.72 -18.67
C SER A 149 1.35 10.53 -19.43
N GLY A 150 0.81 10.23 -20.61
CA GLY A 150 1.29 9.19 -21.53
C GLY A 150 0.78 7.78 -21.23
N MET A 151 0.24 7.53 -20.04
CA MET A 151 -0.24 6.21 -19.60
C MET A 151 -1.56 6.31 -18.82
N SER A 152 -2.22 5.17 -18.60
CA SER A 152 -3.44 5.12 -17.80
C SER A 152 -3.12 5.24 -16.31
N SER A 153 -3.86 6.09 -15.60
CA SER A 153 -3.66 6.35 -14.18
C SER A 153 -4.11 5.17 -13.30
N LEU A 154 -5.09 4.38 -13.74
CA LEU A 154 -5.46 3.11 -13.09
C LEU A 154 -5.49 1.98 -14.11
N THR A 155 -4.71 0.94 -13.86
CA THR A 155 -4.70 -0.28 -14.68
C THR A 155 -5.05 -1.49 -13.81
N LEU A 156 -6.15 -2.18 -14.15
CA LEU A 156 -6.63 -3.43 -13.54
C LEU A 156 -6.81 -4.52 -14.61
N VAL A 157 -5.95 -4.52 -15.62
CA VAL A 157 -6.05 -5.46 -16.75
C VAL A 157 -5.87 -6.89 -16.24
N GLY A 158 -6.79 -7.79 -16.57
CA GLY A 158 -6.74 -9.20 -16.17
C GLY A 158 -6.99 -9.48 -14.69
N SER A 159 -7.32 -8.47 -13.89
CA SER A 159 -7.46 -8.60 -12.44
C SER A 159 -8.73 -9.32 -12.01
N ILE A 160 -8.69 -9.98 -10.85
CA ILE A 160 -9.83 -10.61 -10.20
C ILE A 160 -10.08 -9.89 -8.86
N ILE A 161 -11.31 -9.44 -8.66
CA ILE A 161 -11.80 -8.83 -7.43
C ILE A 161 -12.99 -9.67 -6.95
N GLY A 162 -12.80 -10.36 -5.83
CA GLY A 162 -13.81 -11.24 -5.22
C GLY A 162 -14.91 -10.49 -4.47
N GLY A 163 -14.65 -9.26 -4.04
CA GLY A 163 -15.62 -8.33 -3.48
C GLY A 163 -16.00 -7.20 -4.43
N ASP A 164 -16.17 -6.01 -3.87
CA ASP A 164 -16.55 -4.79 -4.58
C ASP A 164 -15.33 -4.04 -5.12
N LEU A 165 -15.48 -3.41 -6.30
CA LEU A 165 -14.58 -2.37 -6.79
C LEU A 165 -15.22 -1.00 -6.53
N THR A 166 -14.76 -0.27 -5.52
CA THR A 166 -15.36 1.02 -5.14
C THR A 166 -14.56 2.21 -5.69
N LEU A 167 -15.06 2.85 -6.76
CA LEU A 167 -14.61 4.17 -7.23
C LEU A 167 -15.49 5.28 -6.61
N GLY A 168 -15.39 5.43 -5.29
CA GLY A 168 -16.34 6.23 -4.50
C GLY A 168 -16.14 7.75 -4.55
N GLU A 169 -16.91 8.47 -3.73
CA GLU A 169 -16.90 9.93 -3.64
C GLU A 169 -15.48 10.51 -3.57
N GLY A 170 -15.20 11.50 -4.42
CA GLY A 170 -13.91 12.17 -4.50
C GLY A 170 -12.83 11.42 -5.31
N PHE A 171 -13.13 10.27 -5.90
CA PHE A 171 -12.23 9.60 -6.84
C PHE A 171 -12.03 10.47 -8.10
N THR A 172 -10.77 10.68 -8.50
CA THR A 172 -10.40 11.36 -9.75
C THR A 172 -9.23 10.64 -10.42
N ALA A 173 -9.30 10.45 -11.74
CA ALA A 173 -8.20 9.91 -12.53
C ALA A 173 -8.01 10.73 -13.82
N GLY A 174 -6.90 11.48 -13.89
CA GLY A 174 -6.49 12.28 -15.04
C GLY A 174 -5.43 11.57 -15.88
N SER A 175 -5.60 11.59 -17.20
CA SER A 175 -4.61 11.10 -18.16
C SER A 175 -4.89 11.61 -19.58
N ASP A 176 -3.84 11.90 -20.34
CA ASP A 176 -3.88 12.19 -21.78
C ASP A 176 -3.61 10.94 -22.66
N SER A 177 -3.53 9.75 -22.04
CA SER A 177 -3.28 8.50 -22.75
C SER A 177 -4.40 8.15 -23.72
N ARG A 178 -4.03 7.68 -24.91
CA ARG A 178 -4.98 7.16 -25.91
C ARG A 178 -5.74 5.92 -25.43
N LEU A 179 -5.26 5.26 -24.38
CA LEU A 179 -5.90 4.09 -23.78
C LEU A 179 -6.94 4.46 -22.71
N GLY A 180 -7.11 5.76 -22.43
CA GLY A 180 -7.96 6.28 -21.36
C GLY A 180 -7.28 6.29 -19.99
N ALA A 181 -7.89 6.99 -19.02
CA ALA A 181 -7.37 7.09 -17.65
C ALA A 181 -7.53 5.79 -16.86
N LEU A 182 -8.60 5.02 -17.13
CA LEU A 182 -8.89 3.75 -16.47
C LEU A 182 -8.84 2.60 -17.48
N ARG A 183 -8.08 1.55 -17.18
CA ARG A 183 -8.02 0.32 -17.99
C ARG A 183 -8.43 -0.87 -17.16
N LEU A 184 -9.65 -1.34 -17.38
CA LEU A 184 -10.26 -2.48 -16.67
C LEU A 184 -10.48 -3.68 -17.62
N LEU A 185 -9.62 -3.83 -18.63
CA LEU A 185 -9.81 -4.86 -19.66
C LEU A 185 -9.60 -6.25 -19.06
N GLY A 186 -10.62 -7.10 -19.15
CA GLY A 186 -10.55 -8.44 -18.58
C GLY A 186 -10.63 -8.48 -17.04
N THR A 187 -10.92 -7.36 -16.38
CA THR A 187 -11.19 -7.36 -14.94
C THR A 187 -12.48 -8.13 -14.64
N SER A 188 -12.41 -9.06 -13.70
CA SER A 188 -13.59 -9.76 -13.16
C SER A 188 -13.90 -9.23 -11.77
N ILE A 189 -15.13 -8.77 -11.55
CA ILE A 189 -15.62 -8.27 -10.26
C ILE A 189 -16.81 -9.13 -9.87
N THR A 190 -16.74 -9.78 -8.72
CA THR A 190 -17.82 -10.65 -8.24
C THR A 190 -18.91 -9.84 -7.51
N GLY A 191 -18.49 -8.80 -6.79
CA GLY A 191 -19.38 -7.84 -6.15
C GLY A 191 -19.84 -6.73 -7.08
N GLN A 192 -19.94 -5.52 -6.54
CA GLN A 192 -20.41 -4.32 -7.23
C GLN A 192 -19.26 -3.47 -7.77
N LEU A 193 -19.60 -2.67 -8.79
CA LEU A 193 -18.78 -1.57 -9.31
C LEU A 193 -19.55 -0.25 -9.16
#